data_AF-A0A8T2P631-F1
#
_entry.id   AF-A0A8T2P631-F1
#
_cell.length_a   1.000
_cell.length_b   1.000
_cell.length_c   1.000
_cell.angle_alpha   90.00
_cell.angle_beta   90.00
_cell.angle_gamma   90.00
#
_symmetry.space_group_name_H-M   'P 1'
#
loop_
_entity.id
_entity.type
_entity.pdbx_description
1 polymer ?
#
loop_
_entity_poly.entity_id
_entity_poly.type
_entity_poly.pdbx_seq_one_letter_code
_entity_poly.pdbx_strand_id
1 'polypeptide(L)'
;MKRDLALTVQSRLLQCKVIELLLNHTCTDKIELPMSRSLLLHFVQSTMLPSDPTDGEEKWKKWNELVQLLWMLLLSYEDVTVGHLRRPVTQRAGYSHPPIWTVNDDITRFAVQEAAESFLSRASADIGDVLPPQVLESFSYLKDHLLFVCQH
;
A
#
# COMPACT_ATOMS: atom_id res chain seq x y z
N MET A 1 -8.60 1.05 -15.74
CA MET A 1 -9.52 2.11 -15.24
C MET A 1 -9.19 2.58 -13.82
N LYS A 2 -9.12 1.71 -12.80
CA LYS A 2 -8.81 2.15 -11.41
C LYS A 2 -7.37 2.65 -11.24
N ARG A 3 -6.40 1.95 -11.84
CA ARG A 3 -4.98 2.35 -11.91
C ARG A 3 -4.73 3.70 -12.59
N ASP A 4 -5.40 3.96 -13.72
CA ASP A 4 -5.15 5.15 -14.55
C ASP A 4 -5.55 6.45 -13.83
N LEU A 5 -6.57 6.39 -12.99
CA LEU A 5 -6.98 7.50 -12.12
C LEU A 5 -5.91 7.83 -11.07
N ALA A 6 -5.25 6.83 -10.48
CA ALA A 6 -4.17 7.07 -9.52
C ALA A 6 -2.91 7.64 -10.19
N LEU A 7 -2.59 7.20 -11.41
CA LEU A 7 -1.40 7.63 -12.16
C LEU A 7 -1.52 9.04 -12.76
N THR A 8 -2.73 9.50 -13.05
CA THR A 8 -2.98 10.84 -13.61
C THR A 8 -2.94 11.96 -12.57
N VAL A 9 -3.01 11.62 -11.29
CA VAL A 9 -2.99 12.59 -10.18
C VAL A 9 -1.55 13.04 -9.91
N GLN A 10 -1.24 14.30 -10.24
CA GLN A 10 0.09 14.88 -10.04
C GLN A 10 0.39 15.25 -8.57
N SER A 11 -0.64 15.45 -7.74
CA SER A 11 -0.47 15.77 -6.33
C SER A 11 -0.31 14.50 -5.50
N ARG A 12 0.86 14.29 -4.88
CA ARG A 12 1.12 13.14 -3.99
C ARG A 12 0.11 12.99 -2.86
N LEU A 13 -0.33 14.10 -2.28
CA LEU A 13 -1.36 14.09 -1.24
C LEU A 13 -2.69 13.56 -1.77
N LEU A 14 -3.08 14.01 -2.96
CA LEU A 14 -4.32 13.56 -3.59
C LEU A 14 -4.19 12.10 -4.05
N GLN A 15 -3.04 11.70 -4.57
CA GLN A 15 -2.72 10.33 -4.97
C GLN A 15 -2.83 9.38 -3.78
N CYS A 16 -2.22 9.71 -2.63
CA CYS A 16 -2.42 8.99 -1.37
C CYS A 16 -3.90 8.81 -1.06
N LYS A 17 -4.68 9.90 -1.08
CA LYS A 17 -6.07 9.84 -0.65
C LYS A 17 -6.95 9.02 -1.58
N VAL A 18 -6.73 9.13 -2.89
CA VAL A 18 -7.44 8.33 -3.89
C VAL A 18 -7.13 6.85 -3.71
N ILE A 19 -5.86 6.48 -3.56
CA ILE A 19 -5.47 5.08 -3.39
C ILE A 19 -5.98 4.52 -2.05
N GLU A 20 -5.89 5.28 -0.96
CA GLU A 20 -6.44 4.90 0.34
C GLU A 20 -7.94 4.59 0.24
N LEU A 21 -8.73 5.45 -0.42
CA LEU A 21 -10.16 5.22 -0.64
C LEU A 21 -10.42 3.97 -1.51
N LEU A 22 -9.62 3.75 -2.54
CA LEU A 22 -9.69 2.60 -3.44
C LEU A 22 -9.24 1.28 -2.79
N LEU A 23 -8.43 1.30 -1.75
CA LEU A 23 -8.08 0.09 -1.01
C LEU A 23 -9.11 -0.18 0.08
N ASN A 24 -9.59 0.87 0.74
CA ASN A 24 -10.59 0.78 1.80
C ASN A 24 -11.95 0.24 1.30
N HIS A 25 -12.34 0.50 0.04
CA HIS A 25 -13.58 -0.09 -0.50
C HIS A 25 -13.43 -1.57 -0.88
N THR A 26 -12.21 -2.04 -1.14
CA THR A 26 -11.89 -3.46 -1.44
C THR A 26 -11.42 -4.26 -0.23
N CYS A 27 -11.23 -3.59 0.91
CA CYS A 27 -10.80 -4.24 2.14
C CYS A 27 -12.01 -4.90 2.82
N THR A 28 -11.87 -6.16 3.23
CA THR A 28 -12.94 -6.89 3.92
C THR A 28 -13.15 -6.38 5.33
N ASP A 29 -12.05 -6.05 6.02
CA ASP A 29 -12.05 -5.56 7.39
C ASP A 29 -11.76 -4.07 7.38
N LYS A 30 -12.75 -3.23 7.65
CA LYS A 30 -12.54 -1.78 7.69
C LYS A 30 -11.96 -1.39 9.04
N ILE A 31 -10.87 -0.63 9.01
CA ILE A 31 -10.28 -0.03 10.20
C ILE A 31 -10.24 1.48 10.06
N GLU A 32 -10.53 2.18 11.14
CA GLU A 32 -10.45 3.63 11.21
C GLU A 32 -9.06 4.03 11.69
N LEU A 33 -8.05 3.87 10.81
CA LEU A 33 -6.71 4.43 11.04
C LEU A 33 -6.49 5.63 10.13
N PRO A 34 -5.76 6.67 10.61
CA PRO A 34 -5.24 7.69 9.72
C PRO A 34 -4.22 7.05 8.76
N MET A 35 -3.99 7.70 7.62
CA MET A 35 -2.99 7.23 6.65
C MET A 35 -1.59 7.13 7.30
N SER A 36 -1.11 5.88 7.42
CA SER A 36 0.13 5.49 8.11
C SER A 36 0.66 4.15 7.59
N ARG A 37 1.84 3.73 8.07
CA ARG A 37 2.39 2.38 7.73
C ARG A 37 1.55 1.23 8.29
N SER A 38 0.98 1.35 9.49
CA SER A 38 0.05 0.35 10.03
C SER A 38 -1.19 0.18 9.15
N LEU A 39 -1.75 1.27 8.62
CA LEU A 39 -2.86 1.18 7.66
C LEU A 39 -2.44 0.49 6.36
N LEU A 40 -1.21 0.74 5.89
CA LEU A 40 -0.67 0.05 4.72
C LEU A 40 -0.53 -1.46 4.95
N LEU A 41 0.01 -1.88 6.10
CA LEU A 41 0.08 -3.30 6.47
C LEU A 41 -1.29 -3.95 6.55
N HIS A 42 -2.26 -3.23 7.10
CA HIS A 42 -3.63 -3.69 7.10
C HIS A 42 -4.16 -3.92 5.68
N PHE A 43 -3.87 -3.02 4.72
CA PHE A 43 -4.25 -3.25 3.34
C PHE A 43 -3.53 -4.45 2.71
N VAL A 44 -2.25 -4.69 3.02
CA VAL A 44 -1.53 -5.91 2.59
C VAL A 44 -2.24 -7.17 3.10
N GLN A 45 -2.68 -7.16 4.34
CA GLN A 45 -3.30 -8.31 5.00
C GLN A 45 -4.75 -8.56 4.55
N SER A 46 -5.54 -7.50 4.37
CA SER A 46 -7.01 -7.59 4.36
C SER A 46 -7.65 -7.14 3.05
N THR A 47 -6.87 -6.67 2.07
CA THR A 47 -7.41 -6.26 0.77
C THR A 47 -7.45 -7.40 -0.22
N MET A 48 -8.60 -7.58 -0.87
CA MET A 48 -8.74 -8.48 -2.01
C MET A 48 -9.49 -7.74 -3.12
N LEU A 49 -8.85 -7.60 -4.29
CA LEU A 49 -9.56 -7.04 -5.44
C LEU A 49 -10.62 -8.06 -5.91
N PRO A 50 -11.84 -7.59 -6.24
CA PRO A 50 -12.90 -8.47 -6.72
C PRO A 50 -12.42 -9.16 -7.99
N SER A 51 -12.64 -10.48 -8.07
CA SER A 51 -12.43 -11.23 -9.30
C SER A 51 -13.44 -10.74 -10.35
N ASP A 52 -12.96 -10.36 -11.52
CA ASP A 52 -13.84 -10.17 -12.67
C ASP A 52 -14.09 -11.55 -13.32
N PRO A 53 -15.33 -11.94 -13.62
CA PRO A 53 -15.59 -13.18 -14.36
C PRO A 53 -14.90 -13.22 -15.74
N THR A 54 -14.46 -12.08 -16.28
CA THR A 54 -13.65 -12.00 -17.50
C THR A 54 -12.15 -12.18 -17.27
N ASP A 55 -11.66 -12.22 -16.03
CA ASP A 55 -10.24 -12.40 -15.70
C ASP A 55 -9.68 -13.76 -16.17
N GLY A 56 -10.54 -14.75 -16.44
CA GLY A 56 -10.15 -16.04 -17.02
C GLY A 56 -8.98 -16.70 -16.28
N GLU A 57 -7.92 -17.04 -17.02
CA GLU A 57 -6.67 -17.63 -16.48
C GLU A 57 -5.70 -16.58 -15.90
N GLU A 58 -6.00 -15.29 -16.01
CA GLU A 58 -5.11 -14.20 -15.62
C GLU A 58 -5.43 -13.62 -14.24
N LYS A 59 -6.01 -14.42 -13.33
CA LYS A 59 -6.34 -14.02 -11.94
C LYS A 59 -5.16 -13.38 -11.20
N TRP A 60 -3.93 -13.72 -11.55
CA TRP A 60 -2.73 -13.13 -10.99
C TRP A 60 -2.60 -11.61 -11.27
N LYS A 61 -3.25 -11.09 -12.34
CA LYS A 61 -3.17 -9.67 -12.73
C LYS A 61 -3.75 -8.75 -11.65
N LYS A 62 -4.83 -9.16 -10.98
CA LYS A 62 -5.42 -8.37 -9.89
C LYS A 62 -4.48 -8.32 -8.68
N TRP A 63 -3.76 -9.40 -8.38
CA TRP A 63 -2.74 -9.42 -7.33
C TRP A 63 -1.56 -8.52 -7.69
N ASN A 64 -1.13 -8.54 -8.95
CA ASN A 64 -0.13 -7.60 -9.46
C ASN A 64 -0.60 -6.14 -9.34
N GLU A 65 -1.86 -5.85 -9.70
CA GLU A 65 -2.44 -4.51 -9.55
C GLU A 65 -2.49 -4.08 -8.09
N LEU A 66 -2.87 -4.97 -7.17
CA LEU A 66 -2.88 -4.71 -5.73
C LEU A 66 -1.47 -4.36 -5.21
N VAL A 67 -0.45 -5.14 -5.58
CA VAL A 67 0.95 -4.84 -5.20
C VAL A 67 1.37 -3.47 -5.71
N GLN A 68 0.99 -3.12 -6.94
CA GLN A 68 1.32 -1.81 -7.52
C GLN A 68 0.56 -0.66 -6.83
N LEU A 69 -0.70 -0.85 -6.44
CA LEU A 69 -1.45 0.13 -5.63
C LEU A 69 -0.80 0.35 -4.27
N LEU A 70 -0.40 -0.74 -3.60
CA LEU A 70 0.30 -0.69 -2.31
C LEU A 70 1.63 0.06 -2.41
N TRP A 71 2.41 -0.21 -3.47
CA TRP A 71 3.64 0.52 -3.76
C TRP A 71 3.41 2.01 -3.98
N MET A 72 2.43 2.37 -4.83
CA MET A 72 2.11 3.78 -5.06
C MET A 72 1.64 4.47 -3.79
N LEU A 73 0.86 3.78 -2.95
CA LEU A 73 0.42 4.31 -1.66
C LEU A 73 1.62 4.59 -0.74
N LEU A 74 2.53 3.63 -0.61
CA LEU A 74 3.75 3.74 0.21
C LEU A 74 4.59 4.95 -0.22
N LEU A 75 4.96 5.01 -1.50
CA LEU A 75 5.80 6.09 -2.04
C LEU A 75 5.13 7.45 -1.90
N SER A 76 3.83 7.52 -2.21
CA SER A 76 3.07 8.77 -2.03
C SER A 76 3.03 9.19 -0.56
N TYR A 77 2.91 8.23 0.36
CA TYR A 77 2.84 8.50 1.79
C TYR A 77 4.18 9.03 2.33
N GLU A 78 5.28 8.41 1.92
CA GLU A 78 6.62 8.87 2.27
C GLU A 78 6.87 10.27 1.72
N ASP A 79 6.52 10.55 0.45
CA ASP A 79 6.62 11.88 -0.14
C ASP A 79 5.77 12.92 0.61
N VAL A 80 4.54 12.57 1.00
CA VAL A 80 3.65 13.44 1.78
C VAL A 80 4.23 13.76 3.15
N THR A 81 4.86 12.77 3.78
CA THR A 81 5.40 12.86 5.13
C THR A 81 6.69 13.68 5.14
N VAL A 82 7.62 13.37 4.23
CA VAL A 82 8.90 14.08 4.05
C VAL A 82 8.69 15.50 3.52
N GLY A 83 7.81 15.68 2.54
CA GLY A 83 7.52 16.99 1.95
C GLY A 83 6.59 17.88 2.78
N HIS A 84 6.18 17.44 3.98
CA HIS A 84 5.21 18.11 4.84
C HIS A 84 3.93 18.52 4.09
N LEU A 85 3.46 17.68 3.15
CA LEU A 85 2.37 18.02 2.22
C LEU A 85 1.01 18.16 2.94
N ARG A 86 0.91 17.69 4.18
CA ARG A 86 -0.26 17.91 5.06
C ARG A 86 -0.36 19.35 5.59
N ARG A 87 0.71 20.14 5.49
CA ARG A 87 0.72 21.56 5.88
C ARG A 87 0.34 22.47 4.71
N PRO A 88 -0.25 23.65 4.96
CA PRO A 88 -0.46 24.68 3.93
C PRO A 88 0.85 25.06 3.25
N VAL A 89 0.83 25.30 1.93
CA VAL A 89 2.02 25.64 1.13
C VAL A 89 2.78 26.84 1.70
N THR A 90 2.06 27.85 2.21
CA THR A 90 2.62 29.05 2.85
C THR A 90 3.42 28.77 4.11
N GLN A 91 3.19 27.62 4.77
CA GLN A 91 3.87 27.22 5.99
C GLN A 91 5.04 26.26 5.73
N ARG A 92 5.21 25.73 4.51
CA ARG A 92 6.23 24.71 4.21
C ARG A 92 7.63 25.27 4.07
N ALA A 93 7.78 26.45 3.45
CA ALA A 93 9.08 27.02 3.13
C ALA A 93 9.96 27.36 4.35
N GLY A 94 9.35 27.55 5.53
CA GLY A 94 10.04 27.81 6.80
C GLY A 94 10.02 26.64 7.78
N TYR A 95 9.53 25.47 7.38
CA TYR A 95 9.36 24.33 8.27
C TYR A 95 10.53 23.36 8.11
N SER A 96 11.48 23.38 9.06
CA SER A 96 12.67 22.53 9.06
C SER A 96 12.62 21.39 10.09
N HIS A 97 11.45 21.14 10.70
CA HIS A 97 11.33 20.03 11.64
C HIS A 97 11.33 18.69 10.91
N PRO A 98 11.88 17.63 11.53
CA PRO A 98 11.81 16.28 10.97
C PRO A 98 10.37 15.87 10.63
N PRO A 99 10.19 14.94 9.68
CA PRO A 99 8.89 14.37 9.37
C PRO A 99 8.22 13.83 10.63
N ILE A 100 6.93 14.13 10.81
CA ILE A 100 6.17 13.68 11.99
C ILE A 100 5.71 12.26 11.70
N TRP A 101 6.48 11.29 12.18
CA TRP A 101 6.05 9.90 12.25
C TRP A 101 5.13 9.72 13.47
N THR A 102 4.05 8.98 13.29
CA THR A 102 3.09 8.69 14.36
C THR A 102 3.37 7.33 14.98
N VAL A 103 2.73 7.01 16.10
CA VAL A 103 2.76 5.64 16.66
C VAL A 103 2.24 4.60 15.65
N ASN A 104 1.37 5.00 14.73
CA ASN A 104 0.86 4.13 13.66
C ASN A 104 1.85 3.98 12.49
N ASP A 105 3.03 4.58 12.57
CA ASP A 105 4.15 4.36 11.63
C ASP A 105 5.24 3.47 12.21
N ASP A 106 5.14 3.18 13.51
CA ASP A 106 6.00 2.25 14.23
C ASP A 106 5.47 0.83 14.04
N ILE A 107 5.88 0.22 12.93
CA ILE A 107 5.51 -1.14 12.56
C ILE A 107 6.63 -2.11 12.94
N THR A 108 6.25 -3.29 13.44
CA THR A 108 7.22 -4.33 13.83
C THR A 108 7.54 -5.26 12.66
N ARG A 109 8.75 -5.83 12.67
CA ARG A 109 9.14 -6.88 11.70
C ARG A 109 8.16 -8.06 11.71
N PHE A 110 7.67 -8.42 12.89
CA PHE A 110 6.66 -9.47 13.06
C PHE A 110 5.37 -9.14 12.30
N ALA A 111 4.84 -7.93 12.47
CA ALA A 111 3.62 -7.49 11.77
C ALA A 111 3.81 -7.45 10.24
N VAL A 112 4.98 -7.05 9.75
CA VAL A 112 5.28 -7.11 8.31
C VAL A 112 5.28 -8.55 7.81
N GLN A 113 5.90 -9.46 8.55
CA GLN A 113 5.98 -10.86 8.16
C GLN A 113 4.60 -11.52 8.17
N GLU A 114 3.79 -11.28 9.20
CA GLU A 114 2.41 -11.77 9.30
C GLU A 114 1.54 -11.27 8.14
N ALA A 115 1.61 -9.97 7.84
CA ALA A 115 0.89 -9.39 6.70
C ALA A 115 1.36 -10.00 5.37
N ALA A 116 2.66 -10.22 5.21
CA ALA A 116 3.24 -10.82 4.01
C ALA A 116 2.81 -12.28 3.81
N GLU A 117 2.82 -13.09 4.87
CA GLU A 117 2.35 -14.47 4.83
C GLU A 117 0.86 -14.55 4.52
N SER A 118 0.06 -13.67 5.13
CA SER A 118 -1.37 -13.56 4.82
C SER A 118 -1.61 -13.20 3.34
N PHE A 119 -0.88 -12.22 2.81
CA PHE A 119 -0.97 -11.85 1.40
C PHE A 119 -0.63 -13.04 0.47
N LEU A 120 0.50 -13.71 0.70
CA LEU A 120 0.96 -14.82 -0.14
C LEU A 120 0.03 -16.03 -0.06
N SER A 121 -0.50 -16.33 1.13
CA SER A 121 -1.47 -17.40 1.34
C SER A 121 -2.75 -17.14 0.56
N ARG A 122 -3.30 -15.91 0.67
CA ARG A 122 -4.53 -15.53 -0.05
C ARG A 122 -4.33 -15.52 -1.56
N ALA A 123 -3.20 -15.00 -2.03
CA ALA A 123 -2.88 -14.97 -3.45
C ALA A 123 -2.75 -16.38 -4.04
N SER A 124 -2.03 -17.27 -3.34
CA SER A 124 -1.85 -18.66 -3.78
C SER A 124 -3.19 -19.40 -3.79
N ALA A 125 -4.00 -19.23 -2.75
CA ALA A 125 -5.30 -19.88 -2.62
C ALA A 125 -6.29 -19.42 -3.71
N ASP A 126 -6.29 -18.13 -4.05
CA ASP A 126 -7.18 -17.56 -5.07
C ASP A 126 -6.77 -17.93 -6.51
N ILE A 127 -5.45 -17.99 -6.78
CA ILE A 127 -4.92 -18.44 -8.08
C ILE A 127 -5.10 -19.95 -8.23
N GLY A 128 -4.93 -20.72 -7.15
CA GLY A 128 -4.97 -22.18 -7.17
C GLY A 128 -3.69 -22.84 -7.68
N ASP A 129 -2.62 -22.06 -7.84
CA ASP A 129 -1.30 -22.47 -8.33
C ASP A 129 -0.21 -21.52 -7.78
N VAL A 130 1.05 -21.78 -8.13
CA VAL A 130 2.21 -20.97 -7.78
C VAL A 130 2.05 -19.55 -8.35
N LEU A 131 2.32 -18.53 -7.52
CA LEU A 131 2.30 -17.14 -7.97
C LEU A 131 3.33 -16.91 -9.08
N PRO A 132 2.97 -16.14 -10.14
CA PRO A 132 3.94 -15.73 -11.14
C PRO A 132 5.12 -14.95 -10.54
N PRO A 133 6.35 -15.13 -11.06
CA PRO A 133 7.56 -14.49 -10.54
C PRO A 133 7.45 -12.96 -10.42
N GLN A 134 6.82 -12.30 -11.39
CA GLN A 134 6.63 -10.85 -11.37
C GLN A 134 5.84 -10.32 -10.17
N VAL A 135 4.84 -11.07 -9.68
CA VAL A 135 4.07 -10.70 -8.49
C VAL A 135 4.92 -10.92 -7.25
N LEU A 136 5.62 -12.05 -7.18
CA LEU A 136 6.52 -12.40 -6.07
C LEU A 136 7.67 -11.40 -5.93
N GLU A 137 8.35 -11.05 -7.01
CA GLU A 137 9.46 -10.09 -7.00
C GLU A 137 8.96 -8.70 -6.59
N SER A 138 7.89 -8.20 -7.23
CA SER A 138 7.35 -6.88 -6.91
C SER A 138 6.89 -6.79 -5.45
N PHE A 139 6.29 -7.85 -4.94
CA PHE A 139 5.88 -7.94 -3.54
C PHE A 139 7.07 -8.11 -2.59
N SER A 140 8.10 -8.86 -2.97
CA SER A 140 9.32 -8.99 -2.16
C SER A 140 9.99 -7.64 -1.96
N TYR A 141 10.11 -6.84 -3.02
CA TYR A 141 10.65 -5.48 -2.87
C TYR A 141 9.81 -4.63 -1.91
N LEU A 142 8.47 -4.73 -1.97
CA LEU A 142 7.57 -3.99 -1.07
C LEU A 142 7.81 -4.41 0.38
N LYS A 143 7.85 -5.72 0.62
CA LYS A 143 8.12 -6.33 1.92
C LYS A 143 9.49 -5.92 2.44
N ASP A 144 10.53 -5.99 1.61
CA ASP A 144 11.89 -5.65 2.00
C ASP A 144 12.02 -4.16 2.33
N HIS A 145 11.32 -3.28 1.61
CA HIS A 145 11.22 -1.86 1.95
C HIS A 145 10.52 -1.67 3.30
N LEU A 146 9.39 -2.35 3.53
CA LEU A 146 8.67 -2.30 4.81
C LEU A 146 9.52 -2.82 5.97
N LEU A 147 10.32 -3.87 5.77
CA LEU A 147 11.26 -4.41 6.74
C LEU A 147 12.45 -3.49 7.00
N PHE A 148 12.92 -2.77 5.98
CA PHE A 148 13.98 -1.77 6.12
C PHE A 148 13.51 -0.59 6.98
N VAL A 149 12.26 -0.18 6.84
CA VAL A 149 11.69 0.93 7.63
C VAL A 149 11.14 0.50 9.00
N CYS A 150 10.98 -0.80 9.26
CA CYS A 150 10.85 -1.34 10.61
C CYS A 150 12.15 -1.03 11.35
N GLN A 151 12.09 -0.13 12.31
CA GLN A 151 13.29 0.46 12.89
C GLN A 151 14.17 -0.59 13.59
N HIS A 152 15.45 -0.20 13.68
CA HIS A 152 16.27 -0.35 14.88
C HIS A 152 15.47 -0.28 16.19
#